data_AF-A0A3A0DZ02-F1
#
_entry.id   AF-A0A3A0DZ02-F1
#
_cell.length_a   1.000
_cell.length_b   1.000
_cell.length_c   1.000
_cell.angle_alpha   90.00
_cell.angle_beta   90.00
_cell.angle_gamma   90.00
#
_symmetry.space_group_name_H-M   'P 1'
#
loop_
_entity.id
_entity.type
_entity.pdbx_description
1 polymer ?
#
loop_
_entity_poly.entity_id
_entity_poly.type
_entity_poly.pdbx_seq_one_letter_code
_entity_poly.pdbx_strand_id
1 'polypeptide(L)' 'MQFLALSAHFDGQQIRLDEPIDLPPHTPLIVTVLPPRNGSEDASWALAAATGLARAYGDCEPDYSIADLK' A
#
# COMPACT_ATOMS: atom_id res chain seq x y z
N MET A 1 -8.61 -12.73 -19.87
CA MET A 1 -9.33 -12.96 -18.59
C MET A 1 -9.08 -11.74 -17.73
N GLN A 2 -10.15 -11.12 -17.20
CA GLN A 2 -10.05 -9.91 -16.37
C GLN A 2 -10.25 -10.32 -14.92
N PHE A 3 -9.31 -9.96 -14.05
CA PHE A 3 -9.43 -10.16 -12.61
C PHE A 3 -9.81 -8.84 -11.96
N LEU A 4 -10.78 -8.88 -11.04
CA LEU A 4 -11.13 -7.76 -10.18
C LEU A 4 -10.57 -8.04 -8.79
N ALA A 5 -9.66 -7.20 -8.32
CA ALA A 5 -9.18 -7.25 -6.96
C ALA A 5 -10.21 -6.57 -6.05
N LEU A 6 -10.64 -7.27 -5.00
CA LEU A 6 -11.64 -6.79 -4.04
C LEU A 6 -11.00 -6.77 -2.66
N SER A 7 -11.20 -5.67 -1.94
CA SER A 7 -10.80 -5.56 -0.53
C SER A 7 -11.77 -6.34 0.35
N ALA A 8 -11.21 -7.06 1.32
CA ALA A 8 -11.98 -7.85 2.25
C ALA A 8 -11.22 -8.02 3.57
N HIS A 9 -11.97 -8.19 4.66
CA HIS A 9 -11.43 -8.54 5.97
C HIS A 9 -12.08 -9.81 6.52
N PHE A 10 -11.36 -10.47 7.44
CA PHE A 10 -11.93 -11.56 8.22
C PHE A 10 -12.57 -10.99 9.49
N ASP A 11 -13.89 -11.16 9.66
CA ASP A 11 -14.64 -10.62 10.81
C ASP A 11 -14.56 -11.49 12.08
N GLY A 12 -13.80 -12.59 12.03
CA GLY A 12 -13.70 -13.60 13.10
C GLY A 12 -14.49 -14.88 12.81
N GLN A 13 -15.41 -14.85 11.84
CA GLN A 13 -16.20 -16.01 11.40
C GLN A 13 -16.20 -16.14 9.87
N GLN A 14 -16.32 -14.98 9.24
CA GLN A 14 -16.51 -14.59 7.86
C GLN A 14 -15.38 -13.97 7.06
N ILE A 15 -15.19 -14.28 5.76
CA ILE A 15 -14.60 -13.28 4.86
C ILE A 15 -15.70 -12.29 4.47
N ARG A 16 -15.49 -11.00 4.73
CA ARG A 16 -16.41 -9.90 4.38
C ARG A 16 -15.77 -9.00 3.35
N LEU A 17 -16.45 -8.80 2.24
CA LEU A 17 -16.06 -7.78 1.27
C LEU A 17 -16.30 -6.40 1.89
N ASP A 18 -15.34 -5.50 1.75
CA ASP A 18 -15.42 -4.15 2.31
C ASP A 18 -16.38 -3.27 1.53
N GLU A 19 -16.59 -3.59 0.26
CA GLU A 19 -17.44 -2.87 -0.68
C GLU A 19 -18.56 -3.78 -1.20
N PRO A 20 -19.78 -3.25 -1.41
CA PRO A 20 -20.87 -4.03 -1.98
C PRO A 20 -20.58 -4.34 -3.45
N ILE A 21 -20.74 -5.61 -3.83
CA ILE A 21 -20.60 -6.07 -5.21
C ILE A 21 -21.62 -7.14 -5.52
N ASP A 22 -22.18 -7.09 -6.73
CA ASP A 22 -23.05 -8.13 -7.25
C ASP A 22 -22.20 -9.30 -7.78
N LEU A 23 -22.29 -10.44 -7.11
CA LEU A 23 -21.60 -11.66 -7.50
C LEU A 23 -22.63 -12.75 -7.82
N PRO A 24 -22.72 -13.20 -9.08
CA PRO A 24 -23.59 -14.31 -9.45
C PRO A 24 -23.26 -15.57 -8.63
N PRO A 25 -24.26 -16.43 -8.36
CA PRO A 25 -24.03 -17.73 -7.75
C PRO A 25 -22.96 -18.53 -8.50
N HIS A 26 -22.08 -19.20 -7.76
CA HIS A 26 -20.98 -20.02 -8.30
C HIS A 26 -19.93 -19.26 -9.12
N THR A 27 -19.83 -17.94 -8.96
CA THR A 27 -18.71 -17.17 -9.52
C THR A 27 -17.39 -17.76 -8.99
N PRO A 28 -16.43 -18.14 -9.86
CA PRO A 28 -15.14 -18.66 -9.42
C PRO A 28 -14.31 -17.54 -8.78
N LEU A 29 -13.86 -17.76 -7.55
CA LEU A 29 -13.09 -16.79 -6.79
C LEU A 29 -11.69 -17.33 -6.49
N ILE A 30 -10.70 -16.42 -6.47
CA ILE A 30 -9.36 -16.68 -5.94
C ILE A 30 -9.24 -15.86 -4.66
N VAL A 31 -8.93 -16.52 -3.54
CA VAL A 31 -8.75 -15.86 -2.25
C VAL A 31 -7.25 -15.78 -1.94
N THR A 32 -6.76 -14.57 -1.70
CA THR A 32 -5.39 -14.32 -1.26
C THR A 32 -5.42 -13.84 0.18
N VAL A 33 -4.79 -14.59 1.09
CA VAL A 33 -4.65 -14.19 2.50
C VAL A 33 -3.35 -13.42 2.64
N LEU A 34 -3.45 -12.15 3.02
CA LEU A 34 -2.29 -11.32 3.27
C LEU A 34 -1.71 -11.63 4.66
N PRO A 35 -0.38 -11.58 4.83
CA PRO A 35 0.21 -11.68 6.15
C PRO A 35 -0.33 -10.55 7.04
N PRO A 36 -0.38 -10.76 8.38
CA PRO A 36 -0.76 -9.69 9.28
C PRO A 36 0.14 -8.48 9.02
N ARG A 37 -0.47 -7.29 8.96
CA ARG A 37 0.29 -6.05 8.91
C ARG A 37 1.01 -5.90 10.24
N ASN A 38 2.29 -6.26 10.26
CA ASN A 38 3.17 -5.99 11.36
C ASN A 38 3.39 -4.48 11.37
N GLY A 39 2.66 -3.74 12.22
CA GLY A 39 2.75 -2.27 12.27
C GLY A 39 4.17 -1.73 12.50
N SER A 40 5.10 -2.59 12.94
CA SER A 40 6.53 -2.28 13.07
C SER A 40 7.25 -2.04 11.74
N GLU A 41 6.91 -2.77 10.67
CA GLU A 41 7.52 -2.53 9.36
C GLU A 41 6.92 -1.29 8.70
N ASP A 42 5.59 -1.15 8.68
CA ASP A 42 4.95 0.07 8.16
C ASP A 42 5.50 1.33 8.87
N ALA A 43 5.74 1.28 10.19
CA ALA A 43 6.31 2.39 10.95
C ALA A 43 7.79 2.67 10.63
N SER A 44 8.62 1.64 10.41
CA SER A 44 10.04 1.83 10.06
C SER A 44 10.19 2.43 8.67
N TRP A 45 9.35 2.00 7.72
CA TRP A 45 9.25 2.59 6.39
C TRP A 45 8.76 4.05 6.44
N ALA A 46 7.74 4.34 7.26
CA ALA A 46 7.27 5.71 7.44
C ALA A 46 8.34 6.63 8.02
N LEU A 47 9.11 6.17 9.02
CA LEU A 47 10.22 6.92 9.60
C LEU A 47 11.35 7.16 8.60
N ALA A 48 11.70 6.14 7.81
CA ALA A 48 12.72 6.25 6.77
C ALA A 48 12.30 7.26 5.70
N ALA A 49 11.04 7.21 5.27
CA ALA A 49 10.47 8.17 4.31
C ALA A 49 10.50 9.61 4.86
N ALA A 50 10.05 9.82 6.10
CA ALA A 50 10.09 11.12 6.76
C ALA A 50 11.52 11.67 6.89
N THR A 51 12.48 10.81 7.24
CA THR A 51 13.90 11.17 7.33
C THR A 51 14.47 11.56 5.96
N GLY A 52 14.14 10.78 4.92
CA GLY A 52 14.55 11.09 3.54
C GLY A 52 13.98 12.43 3.07
N LEU A 53 12.70 12.69 3.35
CA LEU A 53 12.03 13.94 3.03
C LEU A 53 12.69 15.13 3.74
N ALA A 54 12.96 15.02 5.04
CA ALA A 54 13.62 16.07 5.81
C ALA A 54 15.05 16.38 5.32
N ARG A 55 15.77 15.38 4.79
CA ARG A 55 17.09 15.59 4.18
C ARG A 55 17.01 16.29 2.83
N ALA A 56 16.01 15.95 2.01
CA ALA A 56 15.84 16.54 0.68
C ALA A 56 15.51 18.04 0.75
N TYR A 57 14.78 18.46 1.78
CA TYR A 57 14.33 19.85 1.98
C TYR A 57 14.93 20.50 3.25
N GLY A 58 16.07 19.99 3.71
CA GLY A 58 16.77 20.50 4.88
C GLY A 58 17.82 21.55 4.51
N ASP A 59 18.44 22.16 5.52
CA ASP A 59 19.45 23.23 5.31
C ASP A 59 20.70 22.77 4.52
N CYS A 60 20.88 21.47 4.33
CA CYS A 60 21.95 20.87 3.52
C CYS A 60 21.47 20.43 2.13
N GLU A 61 20.35 20.97 1.63
CA GLU A 61 19.88 20.73 0.26
C GLU A 61 20.97 21.16 -0.75
N PRO A 62 21.33 20.32 -1.73
CA PRO A 62 22.26 20.71 -2.77
C PRO A 62 21.60 21.72 -3.72
N ASP A 63 22.31 22.81 -4.03
CA ASP A 63 21.85 23.82 -4.98
C ASP A 63 21.97 23.26 -6.41
N TYR A 64 20.82 22.92 -7.01
CA TYR A 64 20.76 22.41 -8.38
C TYR A 64 20.78 23.56 -9.39
N SER A 65 21.73 23.53 -10.31
CA SER A 65 21.91 24.55 -11.34
C SER A 65 21.59 24.02 -12.75
N ILE A 66 21.55 24.93 -13.73
CA ILE A 66 21.38 24.56 -15.14
C ILE A 66 22.52 23.64 -15.63
N ALA A 67 23.70 23.71 -15.00
CA ALA A 67 24.83 22.84 -15.36
C ALA A 67 24.64 21.37 -14.95
N ASP A 68 23.68 21.08 -14.06
CA ASP A 68 23.38 19.73 -13.57
C ASP A 68 22.39 18.97 -14.48
N LEU A 69 21.86 19.64 -15.50
CA LEU A 69 20.98 19.04 -16.52
C LEU A 69 21.84 18.35 -17.60
N LYS A 70 21.55 17.07 -17.87
CA LYS A 70 22.16 16.28 -18.97
C LYS A 70 21.29 16.24 -20.21
#